data_AF-A0A6A4W8P5-F1
#
_entry.id   AF-A0A6A4W8P5-F1
#
_cell.length_a   1.000
_cell.length_b   1.000
_cell.length_c   1.000
_cell.angle_alpha   90.00
_cell.angle_beta   90.00
_cell.angle_gamma   90.00
#
_symmetry.space_group_name_H-M   'P 1'
#
loop_
_entity.id
_entity.type
_entity.pdbx_description
1 polymer ?
#
loop_
_entity_poly.entity_id
_entity_poly.type
_entity_poly.pdbx_seq_one_letter_code
_entity_poly.pdbx_strand_id
1 'polypeptide(L)'
;MSLSLPLRLAGRHVLLLACLVSARIGSLAAQGCYDADRNISRAHGEQWLVADCGGVAHCRYGSTYLFSCPMAAECRRISDGDATATFPRCCPRFACDACYSEQLGRQFSGGSHWTESPCVKKSCQLGLSGTIYVEDETCEPLGPPPSLDCEVMLQDESRGEFPLCCAHYRCPGLCRSGGRWVSAGHRGDSCHEHSEQAGDTDSGSWGFW
;
A
#
# COMPACT_ATOMS: atom_id res chain seq x y z
N MET A 1 -96.04 4.16 8.16
CA MET A 1 -95.34 4.65 6.96
C MET A 1 -93.98 5.18 7.38
N SER A 2 -92.97 4.99 6.52
CA SER A 2 -91.58 5.51 6.57
C SER A 2 -90.48 4.46 6.81
N LEU A 3 -90.16 3.83 5.67
CA LEU A 3 -88.83 3.69 5.04
C LEU A 3 -87.63 3.23 5.87
N SER A 4 -87.31 1.96 5.64
CA SER A 4 -85.99 1.34 5.75
C SER A 4 -85.05 1.81 4.62
N LEU A 5 -83.78 2.09 4.95
CA LEU A 5 -82.64 2.03 4.03
C LEU A 5 -81.35 1.71 4.82
N PRO A 6 -80.63 0.62 4.55
CA PRO A 6 -79.30 0.38 5.14
C PRO A 6 -78.21 0.87 4.19
N LEU A 7 -77.46 1.90 4.61
CA LEU A 7 -76.15 2.22 4.03
C LEU A 7 -75.14 1.16 4.50
N ARG A 8 -74.93 0.12 3.69
CA ARG A 8 -73.68 -0.65 3.68
C ARG A 8 -72.97 -0.33 2.38
N LEU A 9 -71.72 0.13 2.46
CA LEU A 9 -70.61 -0.03 1.50
C LEU A 9 -69.70 1.20 1.53
N ALA A 10 -68.75 1.23 2.47
CA ALA A 10 -67.51 2.02 2.34
C ALA A 10 -66.53 1.65 3.47
N GLY A 11 -66.02 0.42 3.47
CA GLY A 11 -65.13 -0.02 4.57
C GLY A 11 -64.19 -1.15 4.23
N ARG A 12 -63.91 -1.40 2.94
CA ARG A 12 -63.09 -2.55 2.53
C ARG A 12 -61.98 -2.23 1.52
N HIS A 13 -61.95 -1.01 0.97
CA HIS A 13 -60.92 -0.60 0.00
C HIS A 13 -59.79 0.26 0.59
N VAL A 14 -59.97 0.85 1.78
CA VAL A 14 -58.91 1.67 2.41
C VAL A 14 -57.85 0.81 3.11
N LEU A 15 -58.22 -0.37 3.61
CA LEU A 15 -57.30 -1.26 4.33
C LEU A 15 -56.33 -2.04 3.42
N LEU A 16 -56.69 -2.27 2.16
CA LEU A 16 -55.82 -2.97 1.19
C LEU A 16 -54.72 -2.05 0.63
N LEU A 17 -54.97 -0.73 0.52
CA LEU A 17 -53.95 0.24 0.13
C LEU A 17 -52.94 0.51 1.26
N ALA A 18 -53.36 0.43 2.54
CA ALA A 18 -52.45 0.55 3.66
C ALA A 18 -51.49 -0.66 3.80
N CYS A 19 -51.90 -1.87 3.37
CA CYS A 19 -51.03 -3.05 3.43
C CYS A 19 -50.03 -3.15 2.27
N LEU A 20 -50.30 -2.49 1.14
CA LEU A 20 -49.41 -2.53 -0.03
C LEU A 20 -48.31 -1.45 -0.02
N VAL A 21 -48.47 -0.38 0.78
CA VAL A 21 -47.42 0.65 0.93
C VAL A 21 -46.32 0.21 1.90
N SER A 22 -46.59 -0.71 2.83
CA SER A 22 -45.58 -1.22 3.78
C SER A 22 -44.65 -2.29 3.20
N ALA A 23 -44.92 -2.79 1.99
CA ALA A 23 -44.16 -3.88 1.37
C ALA A 23 -43.12 -3.42 0.34
N ARG A 24 -42.90 -2.11 0.17
CA ARG A 24 -41.90 -1.54 -0.77
C ARG A 24 -40.95 -0.54 -0.14
N ILE A 25 -40.70 -0.63 1.16
CA ILE A 25 -39.37 -0.30 1.65
C ILE A 25 -38.62 -1.62 1.60
N GLY A 26 -38.14 -1.96 0.39
CA GLY A 26 -37.04 -2.90 0.30
C GLY A 26 -36.00 -2.37 1.27
N SER A 27 -35.81 -3.08 2.38
CA SER A 27 -34.63 -2.89 3.19
C SER A 27 -33.51 -3.11 2.19
N LEU A 28 -32.89 -2.02 1.74
CA LEU A 28 -31.48 -2.04 1.41
C LEU A 28 -30.88 -2.72 2.63
N ALA A 29 -30.66 -4.03 2.52
CA ALA A 29 -30.08 -4.79 3.61
C ALA A 29 -28.81 -4.03 3.91
N ALA A 30 -28.81 -3.27 5.01
CA ALA A 30 -27.59 -2.70 5.53
C ALA A 30 -26.74 -3.94 5.73
N GLN A 31 -25.76 -4.16 4.84
CA GLN A 31 -24.92 -5.34 4.85
C GLN A 31 -24.07 -5.22 6.10
N GLY A 32 -24.68 -5.64 7.20
CA GLY A 32 -24.10 -5.74 8.52
C GLY A 32 -23.23 -6.98 8.57
N CYS A 33 -22.34 -6.99 9.54
CA CYS A 33 -21.41 -8.08 9.75
C CYS A 33 -21.87 -8.86 10.97
N TYR A 34 -21.68 -10.17 10.94
CA TYR A 34 -22.00 -11.02 12.07
C TYR A 34 -20.69 -11.49 12.71
N ASP A 35 -20.47 -11.11 13.97
CA ASP A 35 -19.36 -11.58 14.80
C ASP A 35 -19.83 -12.87 15.49
N ALA A 36 -19.39 -14.01 14.95
CA ALA A 36 -19.81 -15.32 15.44
C ALA A 36 -19.27 -15.63 16.84
N ASP A 37 -18.07 -15.12 17.18
CA ASP A 37 -17.43 -15.36 18.47
C ASP A 37 -18.17 -14.66 19.61
N ARG A 38 -18.74 -13.49 19.32
CA ARG A 38 -19.51 -12.70 20.29
C ARG A 38 -21.02 -12.85 20.15
N ASN A 39 -21.49 -13.55 19.11
CA ASN A 39 -22.91 -13.70 18.78
C ASN A 39 -23.61 -12.33 18.65
N ILE A 40 -22.98 -11.38 17.95
CA ILE A 40 -23.48 -10.00 17.78
C ILE A 40 -23.50 -9.61 16.31
N SER A 41 -24.60 -9.00 15.87
CA SER A 41 -24.71 -8.34 14.57
C SER A 41 -24.24 -6.89 14.66
N ARG A 42 -23.42 -6.46 13.71
CA ARG A 42 -22.80 -5.13 13.61
C ARG A 42 -23.31 -4.40 12.38
N ALA A 43 -23.57 -3.09 12.51
CA ALA A 43 -23.98 -2.27 11.40
C ALA A 43 -22.81 -1.95 10.45
N HIS A 44 -23.13 -1.62 9.20
CA HIS A 44 -22.13 -1.09 8.27
C HIS A 44 -21.45 0.15 8.85
N GLY A 45 -20.11 0.20 8.82
CA GLY A 45 -19.31 1.29 9.36
C GLY A 45 -19.04 1.20 10.86
N GLU A 46 -19.65 0.24 11.56
CA GLU A 46 -19.40 0.04 12.99
C GLU A 46 -17.99 -0.52 13.22
N GLN A 47 -17.31 0.00 14.25
CA GLN A 47 -15.99 -0.41 14.68
C GLN A 47 -16.03 -0.92 16.12
N TRP A 48 -15.24 -1.93 16.45
CA TRP A 48 -15.14 -2.45 17.81
C TRP A 48 -13.72 -2.93 18.14
N LEU A 49 -13.40 -2.86 19.43
CA LEU A 49 -12.14 -3.38 19.95
C LEU A 49 -12.24 -4.91 20.10
N VAL A 50 -11.18 -5.58 19.62
CA VAL A 50 -10.95 -7.00 19.90
C VAL A 50 -10.34 -7.12 21.30
N ALA A 51 -10.67 -8.21 21.99
CA ALA A 51 -10.18 -8.46 23.35
C ALA A 51 -8.65 -8.53 23.38
N ASP A 52 -8.05 -8.28 24.56
CA ASP A 52 -6.62 -8.45 24.81
C ASP A 52 -5.70 -7.70 23.82
N CYS A 53 -6.11 -6.49 23.43
CA CYS A 53 -5.44 -5.70 22.40
C CYS A 53 -5.33 -6.40 21.04
N GLY A 54 -6.19 -7.37 20.72
CA GLY A 54 -6.16 -8.13 19.47
C GLY A 54 -6.40 -7.29 18.20
N GLY A 55 -6.74 -6.00 18.35
CA GLY A 55 -6.91 -5.08 17.23
C GLY A 55 -8.20 -4.26 17.27
N VAL A 56 -8.46 -3.58 16.15
CA VAL A 56 -9.73 -2.95 15.84
C VAL A 56 -10.36 -3.67 14.66
N ALA A 57 -11.57 -4.19 14.87
CA ALA A 57 -12.39 -4.75 13.80
C ALA A 57 -13.38 -3.68 13.32
N HIS A 58 -13.68 -3.67 12.01
CA HIS A 58 -14.75 -2.85 11.47
C HIS A 58 -15.56 -3.58 10.42
N CYS A 59 -16.85 -3.27 10.37
CA CYS A 59 -17.76 -3.85 9.40
C CYS A 59 -17.86 -2.98 8.15
N ARG A 60 -17.58 -3.55 6.97
CA ARG A 60 -17.73 -2.85 5.70
C ARG A 60 -18.29 -3.79 4.63
N TYR A 61 -19.44 -3.41 4.06
CA TYR A 61 -20.17 -4.15 3.02
C TYR A 61 -20.40 -5.63 3.36
N GLY A 62 -20.80 -5.95 4.60
CA GLY A 62 -21.03 -7.33 5.05
C GLY A 62 -19.78 -8.13 5.41
N SER A 63 -18.59 -7.56 5.23
CA SER A 63 -17.31 -8.17 5.60
C SER A 63 -16.69 -7.48 6.83
N THR A 64 -16.16 -8.30 7.74
CA THR A 64 -15.37 -7.82 8.88
C THR A 64 -13.91 -7.69 8.46
N TYR A 65 -13.33 -6.50 8.68
CA TYR A 65 -11.92 -6.23 8.46
C TYR A 65 -11.25 -6.05 9.82
N LEU A 66 -10.12 -6.73 10.04
CA LEU A 66 -9.39 -6.70 11.30
C LEU A 66 -8.03 -6.00 11.13
N PHE A 67 -7.79 -4.97 11.93
CA PHE A 67 -6.48 -4.36 12.11
C PHE A 67 -5.86 -4.89 13.40
N SER A 68 -4.99 -5.90 13.27
CA SER A 68 -4.30 -6.53 14.41
C SER A 68 -3.03 -5.78 14.78
N CYS A 69 -2.47 -6.07 15.97
CA CYS A 69 -1.12 -5.61 16.31
C CYS A 69 -0.08 -6.14 15.31
N PRO A 70 1.02 -5.40 15.07
CA PRO A 70 2.07 -5.85 14.17
C PRO A 70 2.70 -7.14 14.68
N MET A 71 2.82 -8.14 13.80
CA MET A 71 3.62 -9.34 14.04
C MET A 71 4.89 -9.22 13.21
N ALA A 72 5.98 -8.77 13.83
CA ALA A 72 7.27 -8.71 13.17
C ALA A 72 8.07 -9.95 13.56
N ALA A 73 7.99 -10.99 12.72
CA ALA A 73 8.99 -12.05 12.78
C ALA A 73 10.37 -11.42 12.57
N GLU A 74 11.37 -11.86 13.33
CA GLU A 74 12.78 -11.46 13.18
C GLU A 74 13.13 -10.01 13.62
N CYS A 75 12.23 -9.30 14.29
CA CYS A 75 12.52 -8.01 14.93
C CYS A 75 12.65 -8.11 16.45
N ARG A 76 13.55 -7.31 17.04
CA ARG A 76 13.73 -7.24 18.49
C ARG A 76 12.54 -6.53 19.12
N ARG A 77 11.83 -7.21 20.01
CA ARG A 77 10.79 -6.58 20.82
C ARG A 77 11.42 -5.52 21.74
N ILE A 78 10.91 -4.30 21.68
CA ILE A 78 11.39 -3.16 22.51
C ILE A 78 10.40 -2.76 23.58
N SER A 79 9.13 -3.13 23.44
CA SER A 79 8.09 -2.89 24.44
C SER A 79 6.94 -3.86 24.20
N ASP A 80 6.30 -4.33 25.27
CA ASP A 80 5.08 -5.14 25.20
C ASP A 80 3.82 -4.31 24.89
N GLY A 81 3.96 -2.98 24.83
CA GLY A 81 2.83 -2.06 24.84
C GLY A 81 2.30 -1.84 26.26
N ASP A 82 1.36 -0.91 26.40
CA ASP A 82 0.64 -0.70 27.66
C ASP A 82 -0.66 -1.49 27.65
N ALA A 83 -0.72 -2.59 28.39
CA ALA A 83 -1.89 -3.47 28.46
C ALA A 83 -3.17 -2.75 28.94
N THR A 84 -3.05 -1.59 29.59
CA THR A 84 -4.19 -0.78 30.04
C THR A 84 -4.60 0.31 29.03
N ALA A 85 -3.79 0.55 28.01
CA ALA A 85 -4.07 1.54 26.99
C ALA A 85 -5.01 0.99 25.89
N THR A 86 -5.63 1.90 25.14
CA THR A 86 -6.44 1.54 23.97
C THR A 86 -5.57 1.24 22.75
N PHE A 87 -6.08 0.44 21.81
CA PHE A 87 -5.43 0.23 20.52
C PHE A 87 -5.14 1.57 19.82
N PRO A 88 -3.98 1.75 19.15
CA PRO A 88 -2.88 0.79 18.99
C PRO A 88 -1.81 0.85 20.09
N ARG A 89 -2.01 1.61 21.17
CA ARG A 89 -0.98 1.81 22.21
C ARG A 89 -0.72 0.59 23.09
N CYS A 90 -1.70 -0.30 23.20
CA CYS A 90 -1.53 -1.57 23.88
C CYS A 90 -0.77 -2.61 23.05
N CYS A 91 -0.45 -2.33 21.79
CA CYS A 91 0.29 -3.27 20.95
C CYS A 91 1.77 -3.32 21.32
N PRO A 92 2.40 -4.51 21.21
CA PRO A 92 3.83 -4.62 21.30
C PRO A 92 4.52 -3.79 20.21
N ARG A 93 5.66 -3.21 20.56
CA ARG A 93 6.53 -2.47 19.65
C ARG A 93 7.79 -3.27 19.39
N PHE A 94 8.17 -3.32 18.13
CA PHE A 94 9.37 -4.01 17.66
C PHE A 94 10.32 -2.98 17.06
N ALA A 95 11.60 -3.08 17.40
CA ALA A 95 12.68 -2.48 16.63
C ALA A 95 13.21 -3.58 15.72
N CYS A 96 12.97 -3.41 14.43
CA CYS A 96 13.71 -4.15 13.44
C CYS A 96 15.03 -3.41 13.25
N ASP A 97 16.15 -4.14 13.16
CA ASP A 97 17.43 -3.56 12.71
C ASP A 97 17.58 -3.70 11.18
N ALA A 98 16.61 -4.36 10.54
CA ALA A 98 16.58 -4.68 9.13
C ALA A 98 15.16 -4.56 8.52
N CYS A 99 15.10 -4.30 7.21
CA CYS A 99 13.90 -4.37 6.39
C CYS A 99 13.82 -5.73 5.69
N TYR A 100 12.63 -6.27 5.47
CA TYR A 100 12.44 -7.50 4.71
C TYR A 100 11.89 -7.19 3.31
N SER A 101 12.46 -7.83 2.28
CA SER A 101 11.93 -7.83 0.92
C SER A 101 11.19 -9.14 0.67
N GLU A 102 9.88 -9.07 0.43
CA GLU A 102 9.09 -10.25 0.08
C GLU A 102 9.52 -10.82 -1.28
N GLN A 103 9.84 -9.97 -2.25
CA GLN A 103 10.19 -10.39 -3.60
C GLN A 103 11.56 -11.06 -3.67
N LEU A 104 12.54 -10.57 -2.90
CA LEU A 104 13.89 -11.15 -2.84
C LEU A 104 14.05 -12.18 -1.73
N GLY A 105 13.04 -12.34 -0.87
CA GLY A 105 13.02 -13.32 0.22
C GLY A 105 14.14 -13.14 1.24
N ARG A 106 14.62 -11.92 1.46
CA ARG A 106 15.78 -11.64 2.34
C ARG A 106 15.66 -10.32 3.09
N GLN A 107 16.46 -10.20 4.15
CA GLN A 107 16.59 -9.00 4.96
C GLN A 107 17.68 -8.06 4.45
N PHE A 108 17.49 -6.76 4.69
CA PHE A 108 18.37 -5.66 4.35
C PHE A 108 18.63 -4.81 5.59
N SER A 109 19.89 -4.49 5.87
CA SER A 109 20.25 -3.66 7.02
C SER A 109 19.74 -2.22 6.86
N GLY A 110 19.51 -1.52 7.96
CA GLY A 110 19.25 -0.07 7.93
C GLY A 110 20.28 0.69 7.08
N GLY A 111 19.81 1.56 6.19
CA GLY A 111 20.59 2.30 5.20
C GLY A 111 20.84 1.57 3.87
N SER A 112 20.52 0.28 3.78
CA SER A 112 20.67 -0.49 2.54
C SER A 112 19.63 -0.07 1.50
N HIS A 113 19.98 -0.23 0.23
CA HIS A 113 19.06 -0.07 -0.89
C HIS A 113 19.13 -1.30 -1.81
N TRP A 114 18.04 -1.56 -2.51
CA TRP A 114 17.95 -2.63 -3.51
C TRP A 114 16.91 -2.29 -4.57
N THR A 115 16.87 -3.06 -5.65
CA THR A 115 15.88 -2.91 -6.72
C THR A 115 14.90 -4.08 -6.70
N GLU A 116 13.62 -3.77 -6.82
CA GLU A 116 12.53 -4.75 -6.98
C GLU A 116 11.79 -4.54 -8.29
N SER A 117 11.22 -5.63 -8.81
CA SER A 117 10.37 -5.60 -10.00
C SER A 117 8.97 -5.10 -9.65
N PRO A 118 8.41 -4.14 -10.43
CA PRO A 118 8.99 -3.54 -11.64
C PRO A 118 9.91 -2.33 -11.35
N CYS A 119 11.23 -2.39 -11.62
CA CYS A 119 12.25 -1.33 -11.41
C CYS A 119 11.88 -0.23 -10.38
N VAL A 120 11.75 -0.61 -9.12
CA VAL A 120 11.58 0.30 -7.98
C VAL A 120 12.80 0.18 -7.09
N LYS A 121 13.40 1.33 -6.73
CA LYS A 121 14.41 1.34 -5.67
C LYS A 121 13.72 1.33 -4.33
N LYS A 122 14.10 0.37 -3.51
CA LYS A 122 13.71 0.23 -2.11
C LYS A 122 14.87 0.70 -1.25
N SER A 123 14.59 1.47 -0.21
CA SER A 123 15.59 1.93 0.76
C SER A 123 15.13 1.60 2.18
N CYS A 124 15.98 0.92 2.94
CA CYS A 124 15.68 0.64 4.35
C CYS A 124 16.05 1.85 5.20
N GLN A 125 15.07 2.59 5.70
CA GLN A 125 15.28 3.82 6.44
C GLN A 125 14.97 3.64 7.93
N LEU A 126 15.70 4.37 8.78
CA LEU A 126 15.40 4.49 10.20
C LEU A 126 14.70 5.82 10.48
N GLY A 127 13.43 5.77 10.86
CA GLY A 127 12.67 6.95 11.24
C GLY A 127 13.10 7.53 12.58
N LEU A 128 12.79 8.81 12.80
CA LEU A 128 13.10 9.54 14.04
C LEU A 128 12.53 8.89 15.31
N SER A 129 11.49 8.07 15.18
CA SER A 129 10.89 7.31 16.29
C SER A 129 11.60 5.98 16.60
N GLY A 130 12.72 5.69 15.94
CA GLY A 130 13.41 4.40 16.02
C GLY A 130 12.68 3.27 15.28
N THR A 131 11.74 3.61 14.40
CA THR A 131 11.00 2.65 13.57
C THR A 131 11.72 2.49 12.24
N ILE A 132 12.01 1.26 11.82
CA ILE A 132 12.50 0.98 10.48
C ILE A 132 11.31 0.85 9.51
N TYR A 133 11.46 1.42 8.32
CA TYR A 133 10.50 1.33 7.22
C TYR A 133 11.22 1.23 5.88
N VAL A 134 10.52 0.70 4.88
CA VAL A 134 11.00 0.69 3.49
C VAL A 134 10.44 1.93 2.79
N GLU A 135 11.33 2.72 2.21
CA GLU A 135 11.00 3.85 1.34
C GLU A 135 11.12 3.40 -0.12
N ASP A 136 10.12 3.76 -0.91
CA ASP A 136 10.02 3.39 -2.32
C ASP A 136 10.32 4.61 -3.20
N GLU A 137 11.24 4.44 -4.14
CA GLU A 137 11.55 5.40 -5.18
C GLU A 137 11.23 4.77 -6.55
N THR A 138 10.21 5.29 -7.20
CA THR A 138 9.77 4.83 -8.53
C THR A 138 10.46 5.61 -9.64
N CYS A 139 10.59 5.01 -10.82
CA CYS A 139 11.09 5.70 -12.00
C CYS A 139 10.31 7.00 -12.30
N GLU A 140 11.04 8.04 -12.69
CA GLU A 140 10.44 9.30 -13.12
C GLU A 140 9.62 9.08 -14.40
N PRO A 141 8.37 9.59 -14.49
CA PRO A 141 7.60 9.53 -15.72
C PRO A 141 8.33 10.22 -16.87
N LEU A 142 8.34 9.58 -18.04
CA LEU A 142 8.90 10.21 -19.24
C LEU A 142 8.05 11.42 -19.64
N GLY A 143 8.67 12.60 -19.66
CA GLY A 143 8.12 13.79 -20.29
C GLY A 143 8.15 13.70 -21.82
N PRO A 144 7.85 14.78 -22.56
CA PRO A 144 8.01 14.80 -24.01
C PRO A 144 9.49 14.61 -24.41
N PRO A 145 9.76 13.99 -25.58
CA PRO A 145 11.13 13.83 -26.06
C PRO A 145 11.77 15.21 -26.30
N PRO A 146 13.06 15.38 -25.97
CA PRO A 146 13.74 16.66 -26.14
C PRO A 146 14.05 16.98 -27.62
N SER A 147 14.03 15.98 -28.50
CA SER A 147 14.18 16.09 -29.95
C SER A 147 13.37 15.00 -30.65
N LEU A 148 13.06 15.21 -31.92
CA LEU A 148 12.35 14.23 -32.76
C LEU A 148 13.19 12.96 -33.03
N ASP A 149 14.52 13.06 -32.93
CA ASP A 149 15.44 11.95 -33.19
C ASP A 149 15.67 11.05 -31.96
N CYS A 150 14.98 11.32 -30.86
CA CYS A 150 15.11 10.55 -29.63
C CYS A 150 14.24 9.29 -29.67
N GLU A 151 14.85 8.17 -29.33
CA GLU A 151 14.15 6.89 -29.15
C GLU A 151 13.83 6.67 -27.67
N VAL A 152 12.63 6.13 -27.39
CA VAL A 152 12.26 5.72 -26.04
C VAL A 152 12.85 4.35 -25.76
N MET A 153 13.76 4.28 -24.80
CA MET A 153 14.20 3.04 -24.20
C MET A 153 13.24 2.71 -23.06
N LEU A 154 12.40 1.69 -23.23
CA LEU A 154 11.44 1.26 -22.21
C LEU A 154 12.17 0.74 -20.96
N GLN A 155 11.41 0.57 -19.88
CA GLN A 155 11.89 -0.06 -18.66
C GLN A 155 12.33 -1.49 -18.95
N ASP A 156 13.55 -1.83 -18.53
CA ASP A 156 14.17 -3.13 -18.79
C ASP A 156 15.11 -3.47 -17.64
N GLU A 157 14.74 -4.52 -16.90
CA GLU A 157 15.43 -5.00 -15.70
C GLU A 157 16.76 -5.69 -16.03
N SER A 158 16.97 -6.10 -17.28
CA SER A 158 18.23 -6.70 -17.71
C SER A 158 19.38 -5.69 -17.82
N ARG A 159 19.08 -4.39 -17.84
CA ARG A 159 20.08 -3.31 -17.87
C ARG A 159 20.77 -3.05 -16.53
N GLY A 160 20.28 -3.67 -15.45
CA GLY A 160 20.83 -3.53 -14.11
C GLY A 160 19.84 -2.93 -13.12
N GLU A 161 20.38 -2.44 -12.00
CA GLU A 161 19.60 -1.91 -10.89
C GLU A 161 19.09 -0.49 -11.16
N PHE A 162 18.15 -0.02 -10.35
CA PHE A 162 17.67 1.36 -10.40
C PHE A 162 18.86 2.35 -10.27
N PRO A 163 18.92 3.42 -11.08
CA PRO A 163 17.92 3.87 -12.06
C PRO A 163 18.13 3.32 -13.47
N LEU A 164 19.11 2.43 -13.71
CA LEU A 164 19.45 1.92 -15.05
C LEU A 164 18.31 1.12 -15.68
N CYS A 165 17.52 0.42 -14.86
CA CYS A 165 16.34 -0.28 -15.35
C CYS A 165 15.17 0.65 -15.72
N CYS A 166 15.20 1.96 -15.40
CA CYS A 166 14.13 2.90 -15.70
C CYS A 166 14.04 3.29 -17.19
N ALA A 167 12.82 3.54 -17.67
CA ALA A 167 12.65 4.06 -19.01
C ALA A 167 13.37 5.41 -19.20
N HIS A 168 14.03 5.60 -20.33
CA HIS A 168 14.78 6.82 -20.64
C HIS A 168 14.81 7.10 -22.15
N TYR A 169 15.23 8.31 -22.53
CA TYR A 169 15.45 8.66 -23.93
C TYR A 169 16.89 8.39 -24.34
N ARG A 170 17.07 7.74 -25.49
CA ARG A 170 18.33 7.68 -26.20
C ARG A 170 18.28 8.68 -27.35
N CYS A 171 19.04 9.75 -27.24
CA CYS A 171 19.04 10.84 -28.22
C CYS A 171 20.42 10.93 -28.90
N PRO A 172 20.52 10.73 -30.21
CA PRO A 172 21.77 10.96 -30.93
C PRO A 172 22.25 12.40 -30.74
N GLY A 173 23.50 12.56 -30.29
CA GLY A 173 24.11 13.88 -30.11
C GLY A 173 23.62 14.70 -28.89
N LEU A 174 22.79 14.12 -28.01
CA LEU A 174 22.33 14.76 -26.77
C LEU A 174 22.52 13.82 -25.58
N CYS A 175 22.95 14.37 -24.44
CA CYS A 175 23.15 13.62 -23.20
C CYS A 175 22.48 14.34 -22.03
N ARG A 176 22.01 13.59 -21.02
CA ARG A 176 21.39 14.16 -19.81
C ARG A 176 22.46 14.35 -18.73
N SER A 177 22.74 15.60 -18.35
CA SER A 177 23.67 15.96 -17.28
C SER A 177 22.97 16.88 -16.28
N GLY A 178 22.97 16.54 -14.99
CA GLY A 178 22.29 17.32 -13.95
C GLY A 178 20.80 17.57 -14.22
N GLY A 179 20.12 16.64 -14.87
CA GLY A 179 18.70 16.75 -15.26
C GLY A 179 18.44 17.58 -16.52
N ARG A 180 19.46 18.13 -17.19
CA ARG A 180 19.33 18.91 -18.44
C ARG A 180 19.94 18.18 -19.63
N TRP A 181 19.38 18.40 -20.81
CA TRP A 181 19.93 17.90 -22.07
C TRP A 181 21.02 18.83 -22.58
N VAL A 182 22.19 18.28 -22.90
CA VAL A 182 23.35 18.99 -23.44
C VAL A 182 23.82 18.32 -24.73
N SER A 183 24.34 19.11 -25.68
CA SER A 183 24.86 18.59 -26.94
C SER A 183 26.19 17.88 -26.74
N ALA A 184 26.25 16.61 -27.17
CA ALA A 184 27.48 15.84 -27.19
C ALA A 184 28.44 16.46 -28.23
N GLY A 185 29.54 17.06 -27.77
CA GLY A 185 30.59 17.59 -28.66
C GLY A 185 30.97 19.07 -28.48
N HIS A 186 30.41 19.79 -27.52
CA HIS A 186 30.95 21.11 -27.14
C HIS A 186 32.00 20.97 -26.02
N ARG A 187 33.26 20.81 -26.46
CA ARG A 187 34.51 21.14 -25.76
C ARG A 187 34.48 20.88 -24.23
N GLY A 188 34.60 19.61 -23.83
CA GLY A 188 34.89 19.20 -22.45
C GLY A 188 33.91 18.17 -21.86
N ASP A 189 32.70 18.08 -22.39
CA ASP A 189 31.67 17.17 -21.88
C ASP A 189 31.71 15.84 -22.64
N SER A 190 32.53 14.90 -22.17
CA SER A 190 32.40 13.50 -22.59
C SER A 190 31.14 12.92 -21.95
N CYS A 191 30.21 12.45 -22.76
CA CYS A 191 29.12 11.61 -22.28
C CYS A 191 29.72 10.27 -21.82
N HIS A 192 30.22 10.22 -20.59
CA HIS A 192 30.38 8.96 -19.91
C HIS A 192 28.97 8.46 -19.61
N GLU A 193 28.45 7.56 -20.46
CA GLU A 193 27.54 6.54 -19.95
C GLU A 193 28.25 5.96 -18.73
N HIS A 194 27.67 6.12 -17.53
CA HIS A 194 28.14 5.43 -16.33
C HIS A 194 27.95 3.93 -16.55
N SER A 195 28.86 3.33 -17.32
CA SER A 195 29.25 1.94 -17.16
C SER A 195 30.17 1.89 -15.94
N GLU A 196 29.61 2.14 -14.75
CA GLU A 196 30.26 1.65 -13.54
C GLU A 196 30.07 0.13 -13.57
N GLN A 197 31.06 -0.52 -14.18
CA GLN A 197 31.40 -1.90 -13.87
C GLN A 197 31.37 -2.01 -12.34
N ALA A 198 30.41 -2.78 -11.82
CA ALA A 198 30.51 -3.35 -10.50
C ALA A 198 31.87 -4.04 -10.44
N GLY A 199 32.83 -3.36 -9.83
CA GLY A 199 34.17 -3.87 -9.65
C GLY A 199 34.08 -5.14 -8.83
N ASP A 200 34.54 -6.23 -9.43
CA ASP A 200 35.06 -7.39 -8.73
C ASP A 200 35.92 -6.92 -7.54
N THR A 201 35.38 -6.99 -6.33
CA THR A 201 36.23 -7.16 -5.14
C THR A 201 36.57 -8.63 -5.02
N ASP A 202 37.47 -9.06 -5.90
CA ASP A 202 38.32 -10.21 -5.66
C ASP A 202 39.75 -9.68 -5.52
N SER A 203 40.19 -9.50 -4.27
CA SER A 203 41.58 -9.18 -3.95
C SER A 203 41.86 -9.52 -2.48
N GLY A 204 42.59 -10.62 -2.30
CA GLY A 204 43.77 -10.55 -1.45
C GLY A 204 43.68 -11.24 -0.09
N SER A 205 43.90 -12.55 -0.13
CA SER A 205 44.80 -13.25 0.78
C SER A 205 45.91 -12.34 1.35
N TRP A 206 45.96 -12.22 2.68
CA TRP A 206 47.20 -11.96 3.42
C TRP A 206 47.22 -12.88 4.63
N GLY A 207 48.12 -13.87 4.59
CA GLY A 207 48.50 -14.66 5.75
C GLY A 207 49.55 -13.96 6.60
N PHE A 208 49.68 -14.49 7.82
CA PHE A 208 50.78 -14.35 8.80
C PHE A 208 51.13 -12.93 9.27
N TRP A 209 50.87 -12.62 10.55
CA TRP A 209 51.80 -12.83 11.68
C TRP A 209 50.99 -13.09 12.96
#